data_AF-A0A9P4IRK4-F1
#
_entry.id   AF-A0A9P4IRK4-F1
#
_cell.length_a   1.000
_cell.length_b   1.000
_cell.length_c   1.000
_cell.angle_alpha   90.00
_cell.angle_beta   90.00
_cell.angle_gamma   90.00
#
_symmetry.space_group_name_H-M   'P 1'
#
loop_
_entity.id
_entity.type
_entity.pdbx_description
1 polymer ?
#
loop_
_entity_poly.entity_id
_entity_poly.type
_entity_poly.pdbx_seq_one_letter_code
_entity_poly.pdbx_strand_id
1 'polypeptide(L)'
;MPNEESKPVDPAAEEAEATKAVEELKLEDEGSSADKGKGKASKKEKIKSAISAISSSSGKNATPKTAEDNLPGELIDSLSAEQIANLLAGNPALRSSLPASAQAGDEKALKAALKNMNAAELMTGLSKGKNAKDMASHKFWSTQPVTQLKDAGAKAPKPEGPIKLIDKDKVPREPAPLVEGFEWCEVDLLKAEEIEEVRTLLAGHYVEDDEALFRFNYSLSTLKWALMAPHWKKSWHIGVRAVTSKRLVAFISAIPLTLKVKEKEINASEVNFMCVHKKLRSKRLAPVLIMEITRRCYVEGIYQAIYTGGNYLPTPIASCRYFHRALNWEKLYTVGFSPLPHGSTKTRQIAKYKLPERPSTAGLRMMEEKDVAGVGDLLRRYLKKMDVSQLFSDEEARHWLLDKEKDPKAKDRVVWTYVVEKDGKIVDVISYYCLESTILNSTTGNTVIRAAYLFYYATEAAFQDDVKVLSDQLNTLVKDALILAKQANFDVFNALTLLDNPLFLQKQLFGAGDGQLHYYLFNYSVTPVPAGVDDKNQVDDKKRRGVGVVML
;
A
#
# COMPACT_ATOMS: atom_id res chain seq x y z
N MET A 1 2.69 -27.02 -44.52
CA MET A 1 2.08 -28.14 -43.76
C MET A 1 2.75 -28.19 -42.39
N PRO A 2 2.00 -28.45 -41.30
CA PRO A 2 2.29 -27.97 -39.95
C PRO A 2 2.70 -29.08 -38.96
N ASN A 3 3.30 -28.68 -37.82
CA ASN A 3 3.30 -29.27 -36.45
C ASN A 3 4.60 -28.84 -35.72
N GLU A 4 4.66 -28.49 -34.43
CA GLU A 4 3.84 -28.72 -33.23
C GLU A 4 4.07 -27.52 -32.28
N GLU A 5 3.06 -26.71 -32.00
CA GLU A 5 2.19 -26.74 -30.81
C GLU A 5 2.87 -26.55 -29.44
N SER A 6 2.76 -25.30 -29.00
CA SER A 6 2.49 -24.86 -27.63
C SER A 6 1.89 -25.93 -26.72
N LYS A 7 2.67 -26.35 -25.72
CA LYS A 7 2.16 -27.18 -24.62
C LYS A 7 1.14 -26.39 -23.79
N PRO A 8 -0.06 -26.94 -23.55
CA PRO A 8 -0.98 -26.43 -22.54
C PRO A 8 -0.33 -26.57 -21.16
N VAL A 9 -0.43 -25.53 -20.32
CA VAL A 9 -0.13 -25.66 -18.89
C VAL A 9 -1.28 -26.47 -18.30
N ASP A 10 -0.94 -27.63 -17.76
CA ASP A 10 -1.84 -28.61 -17.17
C ASP A 10 -2.56 -28.03 -15.93
N PRO A 11 -3.91 -27.97 -15.90
CA PRO A 11 -4.68 -27.53 -14.73
C PRO A 11 -4.35 -28.32 -13.46
N ALA A 12 -3.86 -29.56 -13.60
CA ALA A 12 -3.43 -30.38 -12.47
C ALA A 12 -2.22 -29.81 -11.72
N ALA A 13 -1.42 -28.93 -12.33
CA ALA A 13 -0.26 -28.31 -11.70
C ALA A 13 -0.65 -27.15 -10.74
N GLU A 14 -1.68 -26.37 -11.07
CA GLU A 14 -2.24 -25.33 -10.18
C GLU A 14 -3.01 -25.97 -9.01
N GLU A 15 -3.69 -27.09 -9.24
CA GLU A 15 -4.41 -27.86 -8.21
C GLU A 15 -3.43 -28.61 -7.26
N ALA A 16 -2.32 -29.13 -7.79
CA ALA A 16 -1.28 -29.78 -6.99
C ALA A 16 -0.52 -28.81 -6.07
N GLU A 17 -0.35 -27.55 -6.45
CA GLU A 17 0.33 -26.54 -5.62
C GLU A 17 -0.57 -26.04 -4.47
N ALA A 18 -1.88 -25.90 -4.73
CA ALA A 18 -2.90 -25.66 -3.69
C ALA A 18 -2.97 -26.83 -2.70
N THR A 19 -2.88 -28.07 -3.18
CA THR A 19 -2.90 -29.29 -2.34
C THR A 19 -1.62 -29.44 -1.50
N LYS A 20 -0.45 -29.03 -2.02
CA LYS A 20 0.81 -29.04 -1.26
C LYS A 20 0.86 -28.00 -0.14
N ALA A 21 0.23 -26.84 -0.34
CA ALA A 21 0.09 -25.84 0.72
C ALA A 21 -0.82 -26.31 1.87
N VAL A 22 -1.70 -27.28 1.59
CA VAL A 22 -2.64 -27.89 2.56
C VAL A 22 -1.99 -28.97 3.42
N GLU A 23 -0.97 -29.68 2.93
CA GLU A 23 -0.25 -30.70 3.73
C GLU A 23 0.64 -30.09 4.84
N GLU A 24 1.21 -28.89 4.64
CA GLU A 24 2.02 -28.19 5.65
C GLU A 24 1.20 -27.65 6.86
N LEU A 25 -0.13 -27.79 6.83
CA LEU A 25 -1.03 -27.31 7.90
C LEU A 25 -1.21 -28.31 9.04
N LYS A 26 -0.80 -29.56 8.86
CA LYS A 26 -0.89 -30.61 9.88
C LYS A 26 0.49 -30.80 10.51
N LEU A 27 0.72 -30.15 11.66
CA LEU A 27 1.53 -30.63 12.79
C LEU A 27 1.73 -29.51 13.85
N GLU A 28 1.66 -29.95 15.10
CA GLU A 28 2.08 -29.30 16.36
C GLU A 28 1.09 -28.34 17.06
N ASP A 29 0.21 -29.01 17.82
CA ASP A 29 -0.41 -28.54 19.06
C ASP A 29 0.50 -29.01 20.22
N GLU A 30 1.12 -28.10 20.98
CA GLU A 30 1.47 -28.26 22.41
C GLU A 30 2.20 -27.03 22.99
N GLY A 31 1.83 -26.64 24.21
CA GLY A 31 2.78 -26.19 25.23
C GLY A 31 3.02 -24.68 25.42
N SER A 32 2.42 -24.10 26.45
CA SER A 32 2.71 -22.76 26.95
C SER A 32 4.11 -22.64 27.59
N SER A 33 4.76 -21.49 27.53
CA SER A 33 5.39 -20.87 28.72
C SER A 33 5.83 -19.42 28.47
N ALA A 34 5.67 -18.62 29.52
CA ALA A 34 6.01 -17.20 29.61
C ALA A 34 7.52 -16.98 29.76
N ASP A 35 8.04 -15.81 29.36
CA ASP A 35 9.31 -15.33 29.91
C ASP A 35 9.34 -13.82 30.17
N LYS A 36 9.98 -13.48 31.29
CA LYS A 36 10.09 -12.17 31.94
C LYS A 36 11.27 -11.38 31.37
N GLY A 37 11.11 -10.06 31.28
CA GLY A 37 12.17 -9.16 30.84
C GLY A 37 13.29 -8.93 31.87
N LYS A 38 14.50 -8.62 31.35
CA LYS A 38 15.51 -7.75 31.99
C LYS A 38 16.42 -7.12 30.92
N GLY A 39 16.73 -5.83 31.09
CA GLY A 39 17.26 -4.94 30.06
C GLY A 39 18.72 -5.16 29.64
N LYS A 40 18.99 -4.82 28.37
CA LYS A 40 20.29 -4.55 27.76
C LYS A 40 20.09 -3.56 26.62
N ALA A 41 20.98 -2.57 26.48
CA ALA A 41 20.96 -1.55 25.43
C ALA A 41 20.63 -2.14 24.04
N SER A 42 19.80 -1.43 23.27
CA SER A 42 19.17 -2.01 22.09
C SER A 42 20.19 -2.45 21.04
N LYS A 43 20.04 -3.68 20.54
CA LYS A 43 20.78 -4.25 19.38
C LYS A 43 20.76 -3.31 18.14
N LYS A 44 19.80 -2.37 18.09
CA LYS A 44 19.56 -1.39 17.00
C LYS A 44 20.66 -0.31 16.95
N GLU A 45 21.19 0.14 18.10
CA GLU A 45 22.25 1.16 18.14
C GLU A 45 23.61 0.60 17.72
N LYS A 46 23.94 -0.63 18.12
CA LYS A 46 25.20 -1.30 17.73
C LYS A 46 25.29 -1.61 16.24
N ILE A 47 24.16 -1.85 15.58
CA ILE A 47 24.10 -2.13 14.14
C ILE A 47 24.15 -0.82 13.34
N LYS A 48 23.46 0.24 13.79
CA LYS A 48 23.57 1.58 13.19
C LYS A 48 25.00 2.13 13.30
N SER A 49 25.68 1.93 14.42
CA SER A 49 27.06 2.37 14.61
C SER A 49 28.05 1.58 13.74
N ALA A 50 27.80 0.29 13.48
CA ALA A 50 28.63 -0.53 12.60
C ALA A 50 28.48 -0.11 11.13
N ILE A 51 27.25 0.18 10.68
CA ILE A 51 26.98 0.66 9.31
C ILE A 51 27.55 2.07 9.11
N SER A 52 27.42 2.97 10.10
CA SER A 52 27.98 4.32 10.01
C SER A 52 29.51 4.35 10.04
N ALA A 53 30.17 3.41 10.74
CA ALA A 53 31.63 3.27 10.77
C ALA A 53 32.22 2.77 9.44
N ILE A 54 31.43 1.99 8.67
CA ILE A 54 31.79 1.54 7.32
C ILE A 54 31.66 2.70 6.31
N SER A 55 30.68 3.59 6.51
CA SER A 55 30.47 4.77 5.64
C SER A 55 31.48 5.90 5.86
N SER A 56 32.14 5.96 7.02
CA SER A 56 33.06 7.06 7.38
C SER A 56 34.53 6.79 7.07
N SER A 57 34.89 5.57 6.65
CA SER A 57 36.29 5.16 6.42
C SER A 57 36.70 5.08 4.94
N SER A 58 35.76 5.14 3.99
CA SER A 58 36.05 5.13 2.56
C SER A 58 35.92 6.54 1.95
N GLY A 59 37.03 7.28 2.00
CA GLY A 59 37.16 8.53 1.25
C GLY A 59 37.18 8.25 -0.26
N LYS A 60 36.06 8.53 -0.94
CA LYS A 60 35.80 8.66 -2.41
C LYS A 60 34.92 7.56 -3.04
N ASN A 61 33.85 8.01 -3.71
CA ASN A 61 33.11 7.42 -4.84
C ASN A 61 32.90 5.89 -4.91
N ALA A 62 32.31 5.27 -3.89
CA ALA A 62 31.91 3.85 -3.96
C ALA A 62 30.55 3.57 -3.29
N THR A 63 29.49 4.23 -3.74
CA THR A 63 28.10 3.83 -3.46
C THR A 63 27.41 3.38 -4.75
N PRO A 64 26.65 2.27 -4.75
CA PRO A 64 25.82 1.89 -5.89
C PRO A 64 24.84 3.02 -6.19
N LYS A 65 24.73 3.40 -7.46
CA LYS A 65 23.95 4.55 -7.94
C LYS A 65 22.52 4.15 -8.28
N THR A 66 22.27 2.86 -8.51
CA THR A 66 20.95 2.27 -8.74
C THR A 66 20.74 0.98 -7.92
N ALA A 67 19.50 0.55 -7.75
CA ALA A 67 19.16 -0.71 -7.09
C ALA A 67 19.65 -1.96 -7.87
N GLU A 68 19.98 -1.78 -9.14
CA GLU A 68 20.47 -2.81 -10.07
C GLU A 68 22.00 -2.91 -10.10
N ASP A 69 22.71 -1.95 -9.51
CA ASP A 69 24.17 -1.96 -9.46
C ASP A 69 24.68 -3.06 -8.51
N ASN A 70 25.68 -3.80 -8.98
CA ASN A 70 26.46 -4.69 -8.12
C ASN A 70 27.15 -3.86 -7.03
N LEU A 71 27.29 -4.47 -5.86
CA LEU A 71 27.99 -3.85 -4.75
C LEU A 71 29.46 -3.54 -5.13
N PRO A 72 30.00 -2.35 -4.78
CA PRO A 72 31.38 -2.00 -5.11
C PRO A 72 32.37 -3.02 -4.52
N GLY A 73 33.20 -3.62 -5.38
CA GLY A 73 34.12 -4.69 -4.98
C GLY A 73 35.11 -4.28 -3.88
N GLU A 74 35.57 -3.03 -3.91
CA GLU A 74 36.48 -2.46 -2.89
C GLU A 74 35.82 -2.33 -1.51
N LEU A 75 34.50 -2.06 -1.47
CA LEU A 75 33.74 -1.97 -0.23
C LEU A 75 33.63 -3.36 0.43
N ILE A 76 33.42 -4.41 -0.36
CA ILE A 76 33.29 -5.79 0.12
C ILE A 76 34.64 -6.36 0.56
N ASP A 77 35.72 -6.01 -0.15
CA ASP A 77 37.07 -6.43 0.21
C ASP A 77 37.55 -5.80 1.53
N SER A 78 37.04 -4.60 1.87
CA SER A 78 37.35 -3.89 3.11
C SER A 78 36.64 -4.46 4.37
N LEU A 79 35.65 -5.33 4.20
CA LEU A 79 34.93 -5.94 5.33
C LEU A 79 35.79 -7.03 6.00
N SER A 80 35.87 -6.99 7.33
CA SER A 80 36.51 -8.04 8.11
C SER A 80 35.65 -9.30 8.17
N ALA A 81 36.27 -10.48 8.36
CA ALA A 81 35.56 -11.75 8.51
C ALA A 81 34.48 -11.71 9.61
N GLU A 82 34.73 -10.97 10.69
CA GLU A 82 33.79 -10.80 11.80
C GLU A 82 32.60 -9.90 11.44
N GLN A 83 32.81 -8.86 10.63
CA GLN A 83 31.73 -8.00 10.13
C GLN A 83 30.81 -8.76 9.18
N ILE A 84 31.38 -9.60 8.31
CA ILE A 84 30.59 -10.41 7.38
C ILE A 84 29.84 -11.52 8.13
N ALA A 85 30.47 -12.16 9.12
CA ALA A 85 29.80 -13.14 9.98
C ALA A 85 28.61 -12.53 10.73
N ASN A 86 28.74 -11.29 11.21
CA ASN A 86 27.65 -10.55 11.85
C ASN A 86 26.53 -10.15 10.87
N LEU A 87 26.86 -9.80 9.62
CA LEU A 87 25.87 -9.55 8.56
C LEU A 87 25.01 -10.79 8.29
N LEU A 88 25.65 -11.97 8.17
CA LEU A 88 24.97 -13.24 7.94
C LEU A 88 24.18 -13.74 9.15
N ALA A 89 24.70 -13.55 10.36
CA ALA A 89 23.99 -13.87 11.59
C ALA A 89 22.74 -12.99 11.77
N GLY A 90 22.79 -11.75 11.27
CA GLY A 90 21.66 -10.83 11.23
C GLY A 90 20.67 -11.08 10.08
N ASN A 91 21.03 -11.91 9.09
CA ASN A 91 20.23 -12.16 7.90
C ASN A 91 20.27 -13.64 7.47
N PRO A 92 19.46 -14.51 8.12
CA PRO A 92 19.43 -15.95 7.83
C PRO A 92 19.01 -16.28 6.39
N ALA A 93 18.20 -15.42 5.76
CA ALA A 93 17.76 -15.59 4.37
C ALA A 93 18.90 -15.34 3.37
N LEU A 94 19.70 -14.30 3.61
CA LEU A 94 20.94 -14.04 2.86
C LEU A 94 21.94 -15.19 3.02
N ARG A 95 22.01 -15.81 4.21
CA ARG A 95 22.90 -16.96 4.43
C ARG A 95 22.48 -18.18 3.60
N SER A 96 21.19 -18.46 3.47
CA SER A 96 20.68 -19.62 2.72
C SER A 96 20.78 -19.48 1.20
N SER A 97 20.90 -18.25 0.67
CA SER A 97 21.05 -18.01 -0.78
C SER A 97 22.51 -18.10 -1.27
N LEU A 98 23.47 -18.29 -0.36
CA LEU A 98 24.89 -18.38 -0.69
C LEU A 98 25.33 -19.80 -1.08
N PRO A 99 26.41 -19.97 -1.86
CA PRO A 99 27.02 -21.28 -2.14
C PRO A 99 27.42 -22.02 -0.86
N ALA A 100 27.41 -23.35 -0.88
CA ALA A 100 27.69 -24.18 0.31
C ALA A 100 29.04 -23.87 0.98
N SER A 101 30.07 -23.51 0.20
CA SER A 101 31.37 -23.07 0.72
C SER A 101 31.28 -21.76 1.53
N ALA A 102 30.48 -20.80 1.06
CA ALA A 102 30.23 -19.54 1.77
C ALA A 102 29.35 -19.74 3.03
N GLN A 103 28.43 -20.71 3.02
CA GLN A 103 27.65 -21.09 4.20
C GLN A 103 28.50 -21.74 5.30
N ALA A 104 29.52 -22.50 4.89
CA ALA A 104 30.51 -23.15 5.75
C ALA A 104 31.56 -22.17 6.33
N GLY A 105 31.50 -20.88 5.96
CA GLY A 105 32.35 -19.83 6.51
C GLY A 105 33.63 -19.56 5.74
N ASP A 106 33.75 -20.03 4.50
CA ASP A 106 34.87 -19.65 3.62
C ASP A 106 34.76 -18.17 3.22
N GLU A 107 35.66 -17.35 3.76
CA GLU A 107 35.71 -15.90 3.57
C GLU A 107 35.85 -15.52 2.08
N LYS A 108 36.60 -16.30 1.29
CA LYS A 108 36.85 -15.99 -0.12
C LYS A 108 35.61 -16.26 -0.98
N ALA A 109 34.92 -17.38 -0.72
CA ALA A 109 33.65 -17.70 -1.36
C ALA A 109 32.55 -16.69 -0.99
N LEU A 110 32.57 -16.20 0.24
CA LEU A 110 31.60 -15.27 0.78
C LEU A 110 31.74 -13.86 0.22
N LYS A 111 32.98 -13.34 0.14
CA LYS A 111 33.26 -12.05 -0.51
C LYS A 111 32.93 -12.09 -2.00
N ALA A 112 33.22 -13.21 -2.68
CA ALA A 112 32.86 -13.38 -4.09
C ALA A 112 31.35 -13.39 -4.33
N ALA A 113 30.58 -14.04 -3.44
CA ALA A 113 29.12 -14.09 -3.56
C ALA A 113 28.47 -12.72 -3.29
N LEU A 114 28.96 -11.95 -2.30
CA LEU A 114 28.48 -10.59 -2.03
C LEU A 114 28.78 -9.61 -3.17
N LYS A 115 29.87 -9.81 -3.92
CA LYS A 115 30.23 -8.98 -5.09
C LYS A 115 29.32 -9.17 -6.29
N ASN A 116 28.66 -10.33 -6.38
CA ASN A 116 27.75 -10.67 -7.47
C ASN A 116 26.29 -10.39 -7.13
N MET A 117 25.99 -9.93 -5.92
CA MET A 117 24.64 -9.53 -5.51
C MET A 117 24.40 -8.05 -5.85
N ASN A 118 23.22 -7.77 -6.37
CA ASN A 118 22.77 -6.39 -6.59
C ASN A 118 22.18 -5.79 -5.31
N ALA A 119 22.09 -4.46 -5.26
CA ALA A 119 21.56 -3.75 -4.10
C ALA A 119 20.10 -4.13 -3.79
N ALA A 120 19.28 -4.50 -4.79
CA ALA A 120 17.90 -4.95 -4.60
C ALA A 120 17.79 -6.31 -3.86
N GLU A 121 18.66 -7.27 -4.16
CA GLU A 121 18.76 -8.57 -3.47
C GLU A 121 19.23 -8.40 -2.02
N LEU A 122 20.13 -7.45 -1.78
CA LEU A 122 20.55 -7.12 -0.42
C LEU A 122 19.43 -6.43 0.36
N MET A 123 18.69 -5.50 -0.28
CA MET A 123 17.61 -4.72 0.33
C MET A 123 16.34 -5.54 0.58
N THR A 124 16.02 -6.49 -0.30
CA THR A 124 14.96 -7.49 -0.06
C THR A 124 15.29 -8.36 1.16
N GLY A 125 16.57 -8.72 1.34
CA GLY A 125 17.08 -9.34 2.56
C GLY A 125 17.05 -8.46 3.81
N LEU A 126 17.04 -7.12 3.67
CA LEU A 126 17.03 -6.16 4.79
C LEU A 126 15.62 -5.81 5.28
N SER A 127 14.56 -6.31 4.61
CA SER A 127 13.18 -6.19 5.08
C SER A 127 13.00 -6.96 6.40
N LYS A 128 12.97 -6.21 7.53
CA LYS A 128 12.83 -6.78 8.87
C LYS A 128 11.38 -7.12 9.17
N GLY A 129 10.87 -8.17 8.54
CA GLY A 129 9.66 -8.86 8.97
C GLY A 129 9.98 -10.23 9.54
N LYS A 130 9.17 -10.71 10.51
CA LYS A 130 9.17 -12.13 10.95
C LYS A 130 8.95 -13.14 9.81
N ASN A 131 8.65 -12.67 8.60
CA ASN A 131 8.41 -13.44 7.38
C ASN A 131 9.59 -13.42 6.38
N ALA A 132 10.77 -12.93 6.75
CA ALA A 132 11.93 -12.86 5.84
C ALA A 132 12.35 -14.22 5.24
N LYS A 133 11.99 -15.35 5.85
CA LYS A 133 12.25 -16.70 5.30
C LYS A 133 11.38 -17.05 4.08
N ASP A 134 10.22 -16.44 3.89
CA ASP A 134 9.32 -16.68 2.73
C ASP A 134 9.61 -15.75 1.54
N MET A 135 10.32 -14.64 1.78
CA MET A 135 10.58 -13.60 0.77
C MET A 135 11.63 -14.01 -0.28
N ALA A 136 12.51 -14.97 0.04
CA ALA A 136 13.61 -15.38 -0.82
C ALA A 136 13.20 -16.31 -1.98
N SER A 137 11.91 -16.70 -2.09
CA SER A 137 11.46 -17.53 -3.23
C SER A 137 10.08 -17.18 -3.80
N HIS A 138 9.29 -16.29 -3.18
CA HIS A 138 7.96 -15.85 -3.66
C HIS A 138 7.18 -16.94 -4.42
N LYS A 139 7.15 -18.18 -3.90
CA LYS A 139 6.74 -19.37 -4.68
C LYS A 139 5.36 -19.19 -5.31
N PHE A 140 4.40 -18.71 -4.51
CA PHE A 140 3.07 -18.34 -4.98
C PHE A 140 3.11 -17.28 -6.10
N TRP A 141 3.74 -16.13 -5.87
CA TRP A 141 3.77 -15.04 -6.86
C TRP A 141 4.55 -15.39 -8.13
N SER A 142 5.47 -16.34 -8.07
CA SER A 142 6.20 -16.82 -9.25
C SER A 142 5.31 -17.62 -10.22
N THR A 143 4.17 -18.13 -9.75
CA THR A 143 3.17 -18.83 -10.59
C THR A 143 2.01 -17.93 -11.01
N GLN A 144 1.88 -16.74 -10.41
CA GLN A 144 0.81 -15.80 -10.74
C GLN A 144 1.11 -15.00 -12.02
N PRO A 145 0.08 -14.55 -12.75
CA PRO A 145 0.23 -13.70 -13.93
C PRO A 145 0.56 -12.26 -13.52
N VAL A 146 1.75 -12.05 -12.95
CA VAL A 146 2.28 -10.74 -12.56
C VAL A 146 3.62 -10.51 -13.23
N THR A 147 4.04 -9.25 -13.37
CA THR A 147 5.38 -8.92 -13.89
C THR A 147 6.46 -9.49 -12.98
N GLN A 148 7.23 -10.44 -13.49
CA GLN A 148 8.26 -11.14 -12.73
C GLN A 148 9.55 -10.33 -12.63
N LEU A 149 10.32 -10.51 -11.55
CA LEU A 149 11.56 -9.75 -11.32
C LEU A 149 12.58 -9.93 -12.45
N LYS A 150 12.70 -11.13 -13.00
CA LYS A 150 13.59 -11.43 -14.15
C LYS A 150 13.24 -10.65 -15.43
N ASP A 151 12.00 -10.17 -15.52
CA ASP A 151 11.50 -9.40 -16.64
C ASP A 151 11.67 -7.89 -16.41
N ALA A 152 11.86 -7.46 -15.15
CA ALA A 152 12.21 -6.09 -14.80
C ALA A 152 13.68 -5.85 -15.18
N GLY A 153 13.92 -5.12 -16.28
CA GLY A 153 15.27 -4.84 -16.80
C GLY A 153 15.65 -5.60 -18.07
N ALA A 154 14.73 -6.36 -18.67
CA ALA A 154 14.96 -6.94 -19.99
C ALA A 154 15.20 -5.84 -21.04
N LYS A 155 16.24 -5.99 -21.87
CA LYS A 155 16.69 -5.00 -22.89
C LYS A 155 15.65 -4.69 -23.97
N ALA A 156 14.60 -5.51 -24.10
CA ALA A 156 13.50 -5.29 -25.03
C ALA A 156 12.20 -5.12 -24.23
N PRO A 157 11.40 -4.06 -24.47
CA PRO A 157 10.11 -3.90 -23.83
C PRO A 157 9.21 -5.09 -24.22
N LYS A 158 8.71 -5.83 -23.22
CA LYS A 158 7.59 -6.74 -23.47
C LYS A 158 6.37 -5.92 -23.91
N PRO A 159 5.52 -6.45 -24.81
CA PRO A 159 4.28 -5.77 -25.15
C PRO A 159 3.43 -5.59 -23.89
N GLU A 160 2.93 -4.37 -23.69
CA GLU A 160 2.02 -4.07 -22.60
C GLU A 160 0.64 -4.67 -22.87
N GLY A 161 -0.03 -5.15 -21.83
CA GLY A 161 -1.31 -5.81 -21.94
C GLY A 161 -1.46 -7.04 -21.03
N PRO A 162 -2.51 -7.84 -21.24
CA PRO A 162 -2.76 -9.04 -20.46
C PRO A 162 -1.60 -10.04 -20.52
N ILE A 163 -1.21 -10.59 -19.37
CA ILE A 163 -0.10 -11.57 -19.27
C ILE A 163 -0.59 -12.98 -19.64
N LYS A 164 -1.78 -13.34 -19.17
CA LYS A 164 -2.46 -14.61 -19.42
C LYS A 164 -3.84 -14.32 -20.03
N LEU A 165 -4.12 -14.97 -21.16
CA LEU A 165 -5.47 -15.01 -21.72
C LEU A 165 -6.29 -16.05 -20.96
N ILE A 166 -7.46 -15.63 -20.47
CA ILE A 166 -8.34 -16.48 -19.67
C ILE A 166 -9.56 -16.86 -20.52
N ASP A 167 -9.75 -18.16 -20.69
CA ASP A 167 -10.95 -18.72 -21.30
C ASP A 167 -12.03 -18.83 -20.21
N LYS A 168 -13.07 -18.00 -20.31
CA LYS A 168 -14.16 -17.92 -19.33
C LYS A 168 -14.82 -19.27 -19.09
N ASP A 169 -14.97 -20.08 -20.13
CA ASP A 169 -15.71 -21.34 -20.07
C ASP A 169 -14.92 -22.42 -19.32
N LYS A 170 -13.60 -22.23 -19.16
CA LYS A 170 -12.72 -23.11 -18.39
C LYS A 170 -12.53 -22.69 -16.95
N VAL A 171 -13.08 -21.55 -16.53
CA VAL A 171 -12.96 -21.08 -15.14
C VAL A 171 -13.86 -21.95 -14.25
N PRO A 172 -13.32 -22.60 -13.20
CA PRO A 172 -14.13 -23.39 -12.28
C PRO A 172 -15.22 -22.53 -11.62
N ARG A 173 -16.46 -23.03 -11.60
CA ARG A 173 -17.60 -22.33 -10.99
C ARG A 173 -17.69 -22.53 -9.48
N GLU A 174 -17.18 -23.65 -9.00
CA GLU A 174 -17.10 -23.98 -7.58
C GLU A 174 -15.73 -23.59 -7.00
N PRO A 175 -15.66 -23.21 -5.70
CA PRO A 175 -14.41 -22.91 -5.04
C PRO A 175 -13.58 -24.17 -4.78
N ALA A 176 -12.26 -24.03 -4.73
CA ALA A 176 -11.40 -25.10 -4.23
C ALA A 176 -11.72 -25.39 -2.74
N PRO A 177 -11.67 -26.66 -2.31
CA PRO A 177 -11.94 -27.00 -0.92
C PRO A 177 -10.90 -26.38 0.02
N LEU A 178 -11.35 -25.95 1.19
CA LEU A 178 -10.47 -25.53 2.27
C LEU A 178 -9.98 -26.74 3.05
N VAL A 179 -8.89 -26.54 3.82
CA VAL A 179 -8.45 -27.52 4.81
C VAL A 179 -9.58 -27.80 5.81
N GLU A 180 -9.65 -29.05 6.27
CA GLU A 180 -10.63 -29.51 7.25
C GLU A 180 -10.73 -28.57 8.46
N GLY A 181 -11.96 -28.29 8.89
CA GLY A 181 -12.24 -27.36 9.99
C GLY A 181 -12.49 -25.91 9.56
N PHE A 182 -12.35 -25.59 8.27
CA PHE A 182 -12.69 -24.28 7.72
C PHE A 182 -13.68 -24.38 6.55
N GLU A 183 -14.49 -23.34 6.39
CA GLU A 183 -15.48 -23.23 5.33
C GLU A 183 -15.46 -21.82 4.71
N TRP A 184 -15.71 -21.75 3.40
CA TRP A 184 -15.92 -20.48 2.70
C TRP A 184 -17.25 -19.86 3.13
N CYS A 185 -17.29 -18.54 3.22
CA CYS A 185 -18.55 -17.82 3.33
C CYS A 185 -18.53 -16.56 2.45
N GLU A 186 -19.70 -16.20 1.92
CA GLU A 186 -19.92 -14.85 1.40
C GLU A 186 -20.40 -13.97 2.54
N VAL A 187 -19.74 -12.85 2.76
CA VAL A 187 -20.12 -11.91 3.81
C VAL A 187 -21.12 -10.90 3.24
N ASP A 188 -22.31 -10.85 3.82
CA ASP A 188 -23.35 -9.90 3.46
C ASP A 188 -23.25 -8.62 4.29
N LEU A 189 -22.61 -7.60 3.74
CA LEU A 189 -22.39 -6.31 4.43
C LEU A 189 -23.69 -5.50 4.65
N LEU A 190 -24.81 -5.94 4.09
CA LEU A 190 -26.13 -5.36 4.39
C LEU A 190 -26.64 -5.83 5.76
N LYS A 191 -26.18 -6.99 6.26
CA LYS A 191 -26.54 -7.49 7.58
C LYS A 191 -25.63 -6.90 8.65
N ALA A 192 -26.21 -6.39 9.72
CA ALA A 192 -25.49 -5.68 10.77
C ALA A 192 -24.49 -6.58 11.50
N GLU A 193 -24.82 -7.85 11.66
CA GLU A 193 -23.98 -8.84 12.35
C GLU A 193 -22.74 -9.18 11.52
N GLU A 194 -22.91 -9.42 10.22
CA GLU A 194 -21.83 -9.87 9.34
C GLU A 194 -20.81 -8.75 9.05
N ILE A 195 -21.26 -7.49 8.89
CA ILE A 195 -20.32 -6.35 8.76
C ILE A 195 -19.56 -6.09 10.07
N GLU A 196 -20.21 -6.31 11.22
CA GLU A 196 -19.56 -6.15 12.53
C GLU A 196 -18.49 -7.22 12.77
N GLU A 197 -18.67 -8.43 12.25
CA GLU A 197 -17.64 -9.47 12.24
C GLU A 197 -16.42 -9.06 11.39
N VAL A 198 -16.63 -8.47 10.20
CA VAL A 198 -15.54 -7.95 9.37
C VAL A 198 -14.82 -6.83 10.10
N ARG A 199 -15.56 -5.87 10.67
CA ARG A 199 -15.00 -4.77 11.47
C ARG A 199 -14.15 -5.31 12.63
N THR A 200 -14.65 -6.31 13.34
CA THR A 200 -13.97 -6.94 14.47
C THR A 200 -12.71 -7.68 14.04
N LEU A 201 -12.77 -8.44 12.95
CA LEU A 201 -11.60 -9.12 12.38
C LEU A 201 -10.52 -8.09 12.00
N LEU A 202 -10.90 -7.03 11.29
CA LEU A 202 -9.96 -5.98 10.88
C LEU A 202 -9.36 -5.24 12.08
N ALA A 203 -10.20 -4.82 13.03
CA ALA A 203 -9.76 -4.14 14.25
C ALA A 203 -8.91 -5.01 15.19
N GLY A 204 -8.90 -6.34 15.03
CA GLY A 204 -8.03 -7.25 15.80
C GLY A 204 -6.74 -7.65 15.09
N HIS A 205 -6.80 -7.72 13.76
CA HIS A 205 -5.85 -8.51 12.96
C HIS A 205 -5.42 -7.87 11.63
N TYR A 206 -5.84 -6.64 11.32
CA TYR A 206 -5.39 -5.96 10.11
C TYR A 206 -4.05 -5.24 10.34
N VAL A 207 -3.78 -4.22 9.52
CA VAL A 207 -2.55 -3.42 9.52
C VAL A 207 -2.28 -2.82 10.89
N GLU A 208 -1.04 -3.03 11.35
CA GLU A 208 -0.45 -2.44 12.54
C GLU A 208 0.84 -1.75 12.10
N ASP A 209 1.20 -0.66 12.77
CA ASP A 209 2.52 -0.06 12.59
C ASP A 209 3.61 -1.01 13.13
N ASP A 210 4.85 -0.82 12.66
CA ASP A 210 5.99 -1.67 13.00
C ASP A 210 6.27 -1.77 14.51
N GLU A 211 5.87 -0.74 15.27
CA GLU A 211 6.03 -0.66 16.72
C GLU A 211 4.76 -1.11 17.48
N ALA A 212 3.70 -1.48 16.77
CA ALA A 212 2.39 -1.87 17.32
C ALA A 212 1.83 -0.86 18.33
N LEU A 213 1.99 0.43 18.05
CA LEU A 213 1.43 1.54 18.81
C LEU A 213 0.04 1.94 18.30
N PHE A 214 -0.25 1.69 17.03
CA PHE A 214 -1.46 2.12 16.35
C PHE A 214 -2.06 1.00 15.52
N ARG A 215 -3.39 0.92 15.52
CA ARG A 215 -4.13 -0.01 14.66
C ARG A 215 -5.27 0.70 13.97
N PHE A 216 -5.45 0.44 12.67
CA PHE A 216 -6.59 1.00 11.95
C PHE A 216 -7.91 0.55 12.56
N ASN A 217 -8.81 1.52 12.70
CA ASN A 217 -10.14 1.39 13.25
C ASN A 217 -11.14 1.84 12.19
N TYR A 218 -11.50 0.92 11.29
CA TYR A 218 -12.51 1.18 10.29
C TYR A 218 -13.89 1.23 10.96
N SER A 219 -14.64 2.31 10.70
CA SER A 219 -16.05 2.41 11.10
C SER A 219 -16.92 1.55 10.16
N LEU A 220 -18.14 1.22 10.61
CA LEU A 220 -19.11 0.53 9.75
C LEU A 220 -19.44 1.35 8.50
N SER A 221 -19.57 2.67 8.64
CA SER A 221 -19.82 3.58 7.52
C SER A 221 -18.67 3.56 6.53
N THR A 222 -17.43 3.55 7.01
CA THR A 222 -16.23 3.45 6.16
C THR A 222 -16.19 2.13 5.41
N LEU A 223 -16.50 1.01 6.06
CA LEU A 223 -16.53 -0.30 5.40
C LEU A 223 -17.62 -0.37 4.34
N LYS A 224 -18.83 0.14 4.62
CA LYS A 224 -19.90 0.20 3.59
C LYS A 224 -19.49 1.09 2.42
N TRP A 225 -18.95 2.27 2.70
CA TRP A 225 -18.49 3.20 1.67
C TRP A 225 -17.40 2.58 0.78
N ALA A 226 -16.41 1.91 1.38
CA ALA A 226 -15.30 1.31 0.65
C ALA A 226 -15.66 0.03 -0.11
N LEU A 227 -16.49 -0.84 0.48
CA LEU A 227 -16.76 -2.18 -0.04
C LEU A 227 -18.01 -2.24 -0.93
N MET A 228 -18.90 -1.25 -0.83
CA MET A 228 -20.15 -1.20 -1.61
C MET A 228 -20.15 -0.08 -2.65
N ALA A 229 -19.05 0.02 -3.40
CA ALA A 229 -18.94 0.88 -4.58
C ALA A 229 -20.02 0.55 -5.63
N PRO A 230 -20.33 1.44 -6.58
CA PRO A 230 -21.28 1.13 -7.65
C PRO A 230 -20.97 -0.21 -8.33
N HIS A 231 -22.03 -1.00 -8.54
CA HIS A 231 -21.94 -2.36 -9.10
C HIS A 231 -21.17 -3.40 -8.24
N TRP A 232 -20.93 -3.13 -6.95
CA TRP A 232 -20.35 -4.11 -6.03
C TRP A 232 -21.10 -5.45 -6.08
N LYS A 233 -20.35 -6.53 -5.84
CA LYS A 233 -20.87 -7.89 -5.85
C LYS A 233 -20.66 -8.51 -4.49
N LYS A 234 -21.74 -8.98 -3.85
CA LYS A 234 -21.67 -9.70 -2.58
C LYS A 234 -20.73 -10.92 -2.67
N SER A 235 -20.72 -11.60 -3.81
CA SER A 235 -19.82 -12.72 -4.06
C SER A 235 -18.34 -12.33 -4.01
N TRP A 236 -17.99 -11.04 -4.06
CA TRP A 236 -16.61 -10.57 -3.94
C TRP A 236 -16.24 -10.15 -2.51
N HIS A 237 -17.10 -10.41 -1.52
CA HIS A 237 -16.79 -10.26 -0.11
C HIS A 237 -16.60 -11.64 0.51
N ILE A 238 -15.37 -12.12 0.47
CA ILE A 238 -15.05 -13.52 0.72
C ILE A 238 -14.51 -13.65 2.13
N GLY A 239 -15.15 -14.49 2.93
CA GLY A 239 -14.72 -14.85 4.27
C GLY A 239 -14.33 -16.31 4.38
N VAL A 240 -13.53 -16.61 5.39
CA VAL A 240 -13.25 -17.97 5.86
C VAL A 240 -13.74 -18.07 7.30
N ARG A 241 -14.57 -19.07 7.60
CA ARG A 241 -15.05 -19.36 8.96
C ARG A 241 -14.47 -20.66 9.47
N ALA A 242 -14.24 -20.71 10.77
CA ALA A 242 -13.97 -21.98 11.45
C ALA A 242 -15.31 -22.74 11.64
N VAL A 243 -15.38 -23.99 11.17
CA VAL A 243 -16.64 -24.78 11.12
C VAL A 243 -17.27 -24.94 12.50
N THR A 244 -16.46 -25.24 13.54
CA THR A 244 -16.95 -25.50 14.90
C THR A 244 -17.45 -24.25 15.61
N SER A 245 -16.74 -23.13 15.47
CA SER A 245 -17.05 -21.89 16.21
C SER A 245 -17.87 -20.87 15.41
N LYS A 246 -18.00 -21.08 14.10
CA LYS A 246 -18.57 -20.16 13.10
C LYS A 246 -17.94 -18.77 13.04
N ARG A 247 -16.83 -18.55 13.74
CA ARG A 247 -16.09 -17.28 13.76
C ARG A 247 -15.44 -17.02 12.41
N LEU A 248 -15.54 -15.78 11.94
CA LEU A 248 -14.80 -15.26 10.79
C LEU A 248 -13.32 -15.13 11.15
N VAL A 249 -12.44 -15.80 10.40
CA VAL A 249 -11.00 -15.87 10.67
C VAL A 249 -10.14 -15.31 9.54
N ALA A 250 -10.72 -15.11 8.36
CA ALA A 250 -10.07 -14.38 7.28
C ALA A 250 -11.11 -13.69 6.39
N PHE A 251 -10.68 -12.64 5.72
CA PHE A 251 -11.51 -11.85 4.81
C PHE A 251 -10.65 -11.32 3.65
N ILE A 252 -11.22 -11.24 2.46
CA ILE A 252 -10.67 -10.53 1.30
C ILE A 252 -11.84 -9.93 0.52
N SER A 253 -11.63 -8.76 -0.07
CA SER A 253 -12.67 -8.10 -0.84
C SER A 253 -12.18 -7.61 -2.19
N ALA A 254 -13.10 -7.49 -3.14
CA ALA A 254 -12.89 -6.71 -4.35
C ALA A 254 -14.11 -5.86 -4.70
N ILE A 255 -13.88 -4.79 -5.45
CA ILE A 255 -14.91 -3.95 -6.07
C ILE A 255 -14.61 -3.79 -7.57
N PRO A 256 -15.62 -3.61 -8.44
CA PRO A 256 -15.37 -3.35 -9.85
C PRO A 256 -14.93 -1.91 -10.08
N LEU A 257 -14.06 -1.70 -11.06
CA LEU A 257 -13.71 -0.38 -11.58
C LEU A 257 -13.23 -0.48 -13.02
N THR A 258 -13.22 0.67 -13.70
CA THR A 258 -12.55 0.80 -14.99
C THR A 258 -11.24 1.54 -14.81
N LEU A 259 -10.14 0.95 -15.24
CA LEU A 259 -8.81 1.56 -15.19
C LEU A 259 -8.41 2.04 -16.59
N LYS A 260 -7.87 3.25 -16.66
CA LYS A 260 -6.98 3.68 -17.72
C LYS A 260 -5.56 3.28 -17.33
N VAL A 261 -4.91 2.47 -18.17
CA VAL A 261 -3.48 2.13 -18.08
C VAL A 261 -2.83 2.63 -19.36
N LYS A 262 -2.18 3.79 -19.28
CA LYS A 262 -1.71 4.60 -20.40
C LYS A 262 -2.85 4.83 -21.40
N GLU A 263 -2.71 4.38 -22.65
CA GLU A 263 -3.73 4.57 -23.68
C GLU A 263 -4.80 3.46 -23.71
N LYS A 264 -4.77 2.52 -22.74
CA LYS A 264 -5.69 1.36 -22.70
C LYS A 264 -6.70 1.50 -21.57
N GLU A 265 -7.95 1.20 -21.88
CA GLU A 265 -9.02 1.07 -20.89
C GLU A 265 -9.22 -0.42 -20.59
N ILE A 266 -9.26 -0.77 -19.30
CA ILE A 266 -9.46 -2.13 -18.82
C ILE A 266 -10.54 -2.17 -17.75
N ASN A 267 -11.49 -3.09 -17.89
CA ASN A 267 -12.39 -3.45 -16.81
C ASN A 267 -11.63 -4.34 -15.83
N ALA A 268 -11.48 -3.86 -14.60
CA ALA A 268 -10.67 -4.50 -13.59
C ALA A 268 -11.44 -4.64 -12.26
N SER A 269 -10.83 -5.33 -11.31
CA SER A 269 -11.23 -5.29 -9.91
C SER A 269 -10.18 -4.58 -9.06
N GLU A 270 -10.61 -3.87 -8.03
CA GLU A 270 -9.73 -3.33 -6.99
C GLU A 270 -9.81 -4.27 -5.81
N VAL A 271 -8.70 -4.91 -5.46
CA VAL A 271 -8.63 -5.87 -4.34
C VAL A 271 -8.06 -5.16 -3.12
N ASN A 272 -8.82 -5.20 -2.01
CA ASN A 272 -8.43 -4.57 -0.75
C ASN A 272 -8.98 -5.36 0.46
N PHE A 273 -8.63 -4.92 1.68
CA PHE A 273 -9.08 -5.48 2.97
C PHE A 273 -8.74 -6.97 3.18
N MET A 274 -7.66 -7.46 2.57
CA MET A 274 -7.17 -8.81 2.83
C MET A 274 -6.64 -8.94 4.26
N CYS A 275 -7.34 -9.69 5.09
CA CYS A 275 -7.02 -9.89 6.50
C CYS A 275 -7.03 -11.37 6.86
N VAL A 276 -5.98 -11.83 7.53
CA VAL A 276 -5.92 -13.17 8.14
C VAL A 276 -5.70 -13.00 9.63
N HIS A 277 -6.53 -13.67 10.42
CA HIS A 277 -6.42 -13.71 11.87
C HIS A 277 -4.99 -14.09 12.28
N LYS A 278 -4.41 -13.36 13.24
CA LYS A 278 -2.98 -13.45 13.60
C LYS A 278 -2.47 -14.87 13.86
N LYS A 279 -3.28 -15.71 14.50
CA LYS A 279 -2.95 -17.13 14.81
C LYS A 279 -2.84 -18.03 13.57
N LEU A 280 -3.41 -17.61 12.43
CA LEU A 280 -3.40 -18.36 11.17
C LEU A 280 -2.44 -17.74 10.14
N ARG A 281 -1.64 -16.75 10.53
CA ARG A 281 -0.59 -16.19 9.67
C ARG A 281 0.54 -17.21 9.51
N SER A 282 1.26 -17.12 8.38
CA SER A 282 2.32 -18.06 8.00
C SER A 282 1.85 -19.51 7.78
N LYS A 283 0.54 -19.70 7.59
CA LYS A 283 -0.11 -20.97 7.25
C LYS A 283 -0.66 -20.96 5.82
N ARG A 284 -0.06 -20.15 4.93
CA ARG A 284 -0.41 -20.04 3.50
C ARG A 284 -1.89 -19.79 3.15
N LEU A 285 -2.70 -19.28 4.08
CA LEU A 285 -4.10 -18.95 3.82
C LEU A 285 -4.27 -17.77 2.85
N ALA A 286 -3.36 -16.80 2.85
CA ALA A 286 -3.43 -15.64 1.95
C ALA A 286 -3.40 -16.02 0.45
N PRO A 287 -2.47 -16.87 -0.04
CA PRO A 287 -2.56 -17.46 -1.38
C PRO A 287 -3.93 -18.04 -1.74
N VAL A 288 -4.54 -18.80 -0.82
CA VAL A 288 -5.85 -19.44 -1.04
C VAL A 288 -6.96 -18.40 -1.18
N LEU A 289 -6.95 -17.34 -0.37
CA LEU A 289 -7.87 -16.19 -0.50
C LEU A 289 -7.71 -15.49 -1.86
N ILE A 290 -6.46 -15.25 -2.28
CA ILE A 290 -6.14 -14.57 -3.55
C ILE A 290 -6.63 -15.40 -4.74
N MET A 291 -6.41 -16.72 -4.72
CA MET A 291 -6.88 -17.62 -5.78
C MET A 291 -8.42 -17.62 -5.87
N GLU A 292 -9.12 -17.65 -4.73
CA GLU A 292 -10.58 -17.67 -4.72
C GLU A 292 -11.19 -16.33 -5.18
N ILE A 293 -10.67 -15.17 -4.73
CA ILE A 293 -11.17 -13.88 -5.26
C ILE A 293 -10.88 -13.73 -6.75
N THR A 294 -9.74 -14.23 -7.22
CA THR A 294 -9.38 -14.24 -8.64
C THR A 294 -10.35 -15.09 -9.45
N ARG A 295 -10.65 -16.32 -9.00
CA ARG A 295 -11.63 -17.20 -9.64
C ARG A 295 -13.00 -16.53 -9.75
N ARG A 296 -13.48 -15.89 -8.69
CA ARG A 296 -14.77 -15.17 -8.70
C ARG A 296 -14.78 -13.97 -9.64
N CYS A 297 -13.68 -13.23 -9.76
CA CYS A 297 -13.57 -12.18 -10.76
C CYS A 297 -13.60 -12.76 -12.19
N TYR A 298 -12.91 -13.88 -12.41
CA TYR A 298 -12.84 -14.55 -13.72
C TYR A 298 -14.20 -15.11 -14.16
N VAL A 299 -15.00 -15.65 -13.24
CA VAL A 299 -16.39 -16.09 -13.51
C VAL A 299 -17.25 -14.94 -14.01
N GLU A 300 -17.01 -13.72 -13.51
CA GLU A 300 -17.72 -12.50 -13.95
C GLU A 300 -17.15 -11.91 -15.25
N GLY A 301 -16.05 -12.45 -15.77
CA GLY A 301 -15.39 -11.95 -16.97
C GLY A 301 -14.42 -10.78 -16.74
N ILE A 302 -13.97 -10.59 -15.49
CA ILE A 302 -13.00 -9.55 -15.11
C ILE A 302 -11.68 -10.23 -14.80
N TYR A 303 -10.66 -9.96 -15.63
CA TYR A 303 -9.43 -10.75 -15.64
C TYR A 303 -8.19 -10.01 -15.12
N GLN A 304 -8.32 -8.72 -14.85
CA GLN A 304 -7.27 -7.86 -14.32
C GLN A 304 -7.68 -7.29 -12.98
N ALA A 305 -6.70 -6.97 -12.15
CA ALA A 305 -6.96 -6.27 -10.89
C ALA A 305 -5.88 -5.23 -10.59
N ILE A 306 -6.23 -4.21 -9.82
CA ILE A 306 -5.29 -3.33 -9.13
C ILE A 306 -5.30 -3.66 -7.64
N TYR A 307 -4.12 -3.66 -7.03
CA TYR A 307 -3.99 -3.82 -5.58
C TYR A 307 -2.75 -3.09 -5.09
N THR A 308 -2.72 -2.80 -3.80
CA THR A 308 -1.57 -2.19 -3.15
C THR A 308 -1.08 -3.00 -1.96
N GLY A 309 0.20 -2.86 -1.65
CA GLY A 309 0.80 -3.45 -0.46
C GLY A 309 1.85 -2.56 0.16
N GLY A 310 1.95 -2.56 1.49
CA GLY A 310 3.06 -1.94 2.22
C GLY A 310 4.33 -2.79 2.21
N ASN A 311 4.19 -4.11 2.05
CA ASN A 311 5.32 -4.98 1.78
C ASN A 311 5.65 -4.97 0.28
N TYR A 312 6.93 -4.96 -0.03
CA TYR A 312 7.39 -5.10 -1.41
C TYR A 312 7.12 -6.53 -1.93
N LEU A 313 6.47 -6.63 -3.09
CA LEU A 313 6.26 -7.85 -3.85
C LEU A 313 6.85 -7.62 -5.25
N PRO A 314 7.66 -8.53 -5.82
CA PRO A 314 8.12 -8.35 -7.19
C PRO A 314 6.95 -8.55 -8.20
N THR A 315 6.62 -7.62 -9.10
CA THR A 315 7.21 -6.28 -9.33
C THR A 315 6.12 -5.20 -9.34
N PRO A 316 6.25 -4.12 -8.55
CA PRO A 316 5.27 -3.03 -8.56
C PRO A 316 5.39 -2.18 -9.82
N ILE A 317 4.26 -1.61 -10.25
CA ILE A 317 4.21 -0.61 -11.34
C ILE A 317 4.65 0.77 -10.86
N ALA A 318 4.49 1.06 -9.56
CA ALA A 318 4.95 2.30 -8.92
C ALA A 318 5.06 2.10 -7.40
N SER A 319 5.91 2.88 -6.75
CA SER A 319 6.09 2.88 -5.29
C SER A 319 6.00 4.29 -4.75
N CYS A 320 4.83 4.66 -4.23
CA CYS A 320 4.57 6.00 -3.71
C CYS A 320 4.92 6.07 -2.23
N ARG A 321 5.44 7.22 -1.77
CA ARG A 321 5.83 7.40 -0.37
C ARG A 321 4.74 8.11 0.43
N TYR A 322 4.51 7.68 1.67
CA TYR A 322 3.61 8.37 2.59
C TYR A 322 4.24 9.67 3.12
N PHE A 323 3.39 10.65 3.32
CA PHE A 323 3.71 11.97 3.86
C PHE A 323 2.66 12.37 4.88
N HIS A 324 3.08 13.07 5.94
CA HIS A 324 2.25 13.44 7.06
C HIS A 324 2.37 14.93 7.38
N ARG A 325 1.22 15.61 7.49
CA ARG A 325 1.12 17.00 7.94
C ARG A 325 0.38 17.05 9.27
N ALA A 326 1.10 17.37 10.35
CA ALA A 326 0.53 17.48 11.68
C ALA A 326 -0.50 18.62 11.74
N LEU A 327 -1.73 18.35 12.19
CA LEU A 327 -2.76 19.37 12.46
C LEU A 327 -2.83 19.68 13.96
N ASN A 328 -2.64 18.64 14.79
CA ASN A 328 -2.54 18.68 16.23
C ASN A 328 -1.20 18.07 16.70
N TRP A 329 -0.10 18.78 16.46
CA TRP A 329 1.25 18.27 16.73
C TRP A 329 1.46 17.85 18.19
N GLU A 330 0.87 18.56 19.16
CA GLU A 330 1.02 18.23 20.57
C GLU A 330 0.42 16.86 20.90
N LYS A 331 -0.79 16.58 20.43
CA LYS A 331 -1.40 15.24 20.59
C LYS A 331 -0.56 14.17 19.90
N LEU A 332 -0.13 14.41 18.65
CA LEU A 332 0.69 13.44 17.91
C LEU A 332 2.02 13.14 18.62
N TYR A 333 2.63 14.15 19.25
CA TYR A 333 3.84 13.96 20.05
C TYR A 333 3.57 13.15 21.33
N THR A 334 2.51 13.47 22.07
CA THR A 334 2.23 12.81 23.36
C THR A 334 1.84 11.34 23.21
N VAL A 335 1.27 10.95 22.07
CA VAL A 335 0.91 9.57 21.77
C VAL A 335 2.01 8.80 21.01
N GLY A 336 3.17 9.42 20.77
CA GLY A 336 4.32 8.77 20.13
C GLY A 336 4.29 8.73 18.59
N PHE A 337 3.28 9.34 17.95
CA PHE A 337 3.18 9.38 16.49
C PHE A 337 4.22 10.31 15.84
N SER A 338 4.51 11.45 16.46
CA SER A 338 5.49 12.42 15.96
C SER A 338 6.68 12.56 16.91
N PRO A 339 7.93 12.46 16.42
CA PRO A 339 9.09 12.73 17.25
C PRO A 339 9.26 14.23 17.49
N LEU A 340 9.94 14.61 18.58
CA LEU A 340 10.47 15.97 18.77
C LEU A 340 11.83 16.08 18.07
N PRO A 341 11.99 16.92 17.04
CA PRO A 341 13.28 17.07 16.36
C PRO A 341 14.37 17.60 17.31
N HIS A 342 15.60 17.11 17.13
CA HIS A 342 16.75 17.58 17.90
C HIS A 342 16.93 19.11 17.77
N GLY A 343 17.17 19.80 18.88
CA GLY A 343 17.29 21.26 18.91
C GLY A 343 15.96 22.03 18.71
N SER A 344 14.82 21.35 18.80
CA SER A 344 13.49 21.99 18.80
C SER A 344 12.84 21.92 20.18
N THR A 345 11.79 22.73 20.39
CA THR A 345 10.90 22.66 21.55
C THR A 345 9.47 22.34 21.10
N LYS A 346 8.60 21.92 22.03
CA LYS A 346 7.16 21.71 21.77
C LYS A 346 6.51 22.96 21.19
N THR A 347 6.73 24.11 21.82
CA THR A 347 6.21 25.41 21.38
C THR A 347 6.62 25.75 19.95
N ARG A 348 7.88 25.48 19.58
CA ARG A 348 8.38 25.71 18.21
C ARG A 348 7.67 24.82 17.18
N GLN A 349 7.39 23.56 17.51
CA GLN A 349 6.68 22.66 16.61
C GLN A 349 5.19 23.02 16.48
N ILE A 350 4.53 23.38 17.58
CA ILE A 350 3.15 23.90 17.56
C ILE A 350 3.07 25.15 16.67
N ALA A 351 4.01 26.09 16.83
CA ALA A 351 4.08 27.30 16.01
C ALA A 351 4.35 27.00 14.52
N LYS A 352 5.28 26.08 14.22
CA LYS A 352 5.62 25.65 12.85
C LYS A 352 4.39 25.16 12.08
N TYR A 353 3.53 24.39 12.74
CA TYR A 353 2.39 23.74 12.09
C TYR A 353 1.08 24.54 12.21
N LYS A 354 1.11 25.74 12.81
CA LYS A 354 -0.05 26.62 12.95
C LYS A 354 -0.67 26.91 11.57
N LEU A 355 -1.99 26.86 11.52
CA LEU A 355 -2.79 27.17 10.33
C LEU A 355 -3.68 28.39 10.63
N PRO A 356 -4.07 29.16 9.60
CA PRO A 356 -5.11 30.18 9.71
C PRO A 356 -6.43 29.60 10.23
N GLU A 357 -7.29 30.48 10.74
CA GLU A 357 -8.61 30.07 11.26
C GLU A 357 -9.66 29.87 10.17
N ARG A 358 -9.50 30.48 9.00
CA ARG A 358 -10.46 30.41 7.89
C ARG A 358 -9.76 30.18 6.56
N PRO A 359 -10.37 29.41 5.64
CA PRO A 359 -9.93 29.32 4.25
C PRO A 359 -9.90 30.69 3.56
N SER A 360 -9.07 30.83 2.53
CA SER A 360 -8.96 32.07 1.76
C SER A 360 -9.58 32.02 0.36
N THR A 361 -9.86 30.83 -0.17
CA THR A 361 -10.36 30.68 -1.54
C THR A 361 -11.82 31.14 -1.66
N ALA A 362 -12.06 32.15 -2.49
CA ALA A 362 -13.41 32.62 -2.79
C ALA A 362 -14.21 31.55 -3.55
N GLY A 363 -15.48 31.37 -3.19
CA GLY A 363 -16.34 30.34 -3.79
C GLY A 363 -16.13 28.92 -3.25
N LEU A 364 -15.20 28.73 -2.30
CA LEU A 364 -14.99 27.44 -1.63
C LEU A 364 -16.18 27.08 -0.74
N ARG A 365 -16.78 25.92 -0.98
CA ARG A 365 -17.88 25.37 -0.18
C ARG A 365 -17.86 23.84 -0.20
N MET A 366 -18.64 23.21 0.68
CA MET A 366 -18.85 21.77 0.63
C MET A 366 -19.55 21.38 -0.69
N MET A 367 -19.20 20.21 -1.23
CA MET A 367 -19.88 19.62 -2.38
C MET A 367 -21.34 19.29 -2.05
N GLU A 368 -22.22 19.54 -3.00
CA GLU A 368 -23.65 19.21 -2.96
C GLU A 368 -24.02 18.27 -4.12
N GLU A 369 -25.21 17.67 -4.04
CA GLU A 369 -25.75 16.77 -5.08
C GLU A 369 -25.76 17.41 -6.48
N LYS A 370 -26.07 18.71 -6.57
CA LYS A 370 -26.10 19.44 -7.85
C LYS A 370 -24.73 19.55 -8.52
N ASP A 371 -23.64 19.38 -7.77
CA ASP A 371 -22.27 19.56 -8.27
C ASP A 371 -21.70 18.28 -8.88
N VAL A 372 -22.35 17.12 -8.67
CA VAL A 372 -21.84 15.80 -9.07
C VAL A 372 -21.40 15.77 -10.53
N ALA A 373 -22.21 16.31 -11.44
CA ALA A 373 -21.89 16.35 -12.87
C ALA A 373 -20.66 17.22 -13.17
N GLY A 374 -20.56 18.41 -12.55
CA GLY A 374 -19.44 19.33 -12.73
C GLY A 374 -18.13 18.79 -12.13
N VAL A 375 -18.21 18.17 -10.96
CA VAL A 375 -17.09 17.49 -10.31
C VAL A 375 -16.64 16.28 -11.14
N GLY A 376 -17.58 15.45 -11.60
CA GLY A 376 -17.28 14.29 -12.43
C GLY A 376 -16.57 14.66 -13.72
N ASP A 377 -17.03 15.69 -14.42
CA ASP A 377 -16.38 16.20 -15.63
C ASP A 377 -14.95 16.66 -15.37
N LEU A 378 -14.76 17.56 -14.39
CA LEU A 378 -13.45 18.11 -14.04
C LEU A 378 -12.48 17.01 -13.60
N LEU A 379 -12.95 16.08 -12.77
CA LEU A 379 -12.14 14.96 -12.29
C LEU A 379 -11.71 14.04 -13.43
N ARG A 380 -12.62 13.63 -14.32
CA ARG A 380 -12.28 12.81 -15.49
C ARG A 380 -11.24 13.49 -16.37
N ARG A 381 -11.41 14.79 -16.68
CA ARG A 381 -10.44 15.53 -17.49
C ARG A 381 -9.07 15.61 -16.82
N TYR A 382 -9.04 15.80 -15.50
CA TYR A 382 -7.81 15.88 -14.73
C TYR A 382 -7.09 14.54 -14.64
N LEU A 383 -7.79 13.46 -14.29
CA LEU A 383 -7.23 12.11 -14.17
C LEU A 383 -6.75 11.55 -15.51
N LYS A 384 -7.30 12.01 -16.65
CA LYS A 384 -6.75 11.68 -17.98
C LYS A 384 -5.29 12.10 -18.18
N LYS A 385 -4.75 13.02 -17.37
CA LYS A 385 -3.31 13.39 -17.39
C LYS A 385 -2.41 12.40 -16.67
N MET A 386 -2.98 11.39 -16.00
CA MET A 386 -2.23 10.37 -15.27
C MET A 386 -1.99 9.15 -16.16
N ASP A 387 -0.87 8.44 -15.96
CA ASP A 387 -0.59 7.22 -16.70
C ASP A 387 -1.53 6.09 -16.26
N VAL A 388 -1.74 5.89 -14.96
CA VAL A 388 -2.67 4.89 -14.43
C VAL A 388 -3.72 5.56 -13.57
N SER A 389 -5.01 5.50 -13.95
CA SER A 389 -6.09 6.15 -13.21
C SER A 389 -7.41 5.39 -13.32
N GLN A 390 -8.32 5.61 -12.37
CA GLN A 390 -9.71 5.18 -12.51
C GLN A 390 -10.46 6.08 -13.50
N LEU A 391 -11.30 5.48 -14.34
CA LEU A 391 -12.25 6.18 -15.20
C LEU A 391 -13.60 6.27 -14.50
N PHE A 392 -13.84 7.41 -13.85
CA PHE A 392 -15.07 7.65 -13.07
C PHE A 392 -16.29 7.90 -13.96
N SER A 393 -17.35 7.12 -13.74
CA SER A 393 -18.73 7.52 -14.03
C SER A 393 -19.22 8.59 -13.05
N ASP A 394 -20.36 9.23 -13.36
CA ASP A 394 -21.01 10.16 -12.42
C ASP A 394 -21.59 9.43 -11.19
N GLU A 395 -22.01 8.17 -11.35
CA GLU A 395 -22.45 7.33 -10.23
C GLU A 395 -21.29 7.06 -9.26
N GLU A 396 -20.11 6.71 -9.76
CA GLU A 396 -18.90 6.56 -8.96
C GLU A 396 -18.46 7.89 -8.35
N ALA A 397 -18.46 8.99 -9.12
CA ALA A 397 -18.10 10.30 -8.58
C ALA A 397 -19.03 10.69 -7.41
N ARG A 398 -20.34 10.42 -7.54
CA ARG A 398 -21.31 10.63 -6.46
C ARG A 398 -20.99 9.76 -5.25
N HIS A 399 -20.84 8.45 -5.41
CA HIS A 399 -20.59 7.52 -4.30
C HIS A 399 -19.30 7.84 -3.55
N TRP A 400 -18.23 8.14 -4.29
CA TRP A 400 -16.90 8.35 -3.71
C TRP A 400 -16.69 9.73 -3.11
N LEU A 401 -17.38 10.76 -3.61
CA LEU A 401 -17.07 12.15 -3.24
C LEU A 401 -18.20 12.85 -2.49
N LEU A 402 -19.44 12.40 -2.62
CA LEU A 402 -20.57 13.02 -1.93
C LEU A 402 -20.95 12.22 -0.68
N ASP A 403 -20.65 12.77 0.48
CA ASP A 403 -21.12 12.21 1.75
C ASP A 403 -22.58 12.61 2.02
N LYS A 404 -23.34 11.70 2.67
CA LYS A 404 -24.74 11.95 3.05
C LYS A 404 -24.82 12.87 4.27
N GLU A 405 -23.79 12.90 5.09
CA GLU A 405 -23.71 13.76 6.27
C GLU A 405 -23.44 15.21 5.88
N LYS A 406 -24.28 16.13 6.36
CA LYS A 406 -24.10 17.57 6.12
C LYS A 406 -23.17 18.22 7.13
N ASP A 407 -23.12 17.71 8.36
CA ASP A 407 -22.20 18.21 9.39
C ASP A 407 -20.78 17.67 9.14
N PRO A 408 -19.75 18.52 8.96
CA PRO A 408 -18.37 18.09 8.84
C PRO A 408 -17.82 17.35 10.07
N LYS A 409 -18.50 17.43 11.21
CA LYS A 409 -18.13 16.77 12.47
C LYS A 409 -19.01 15.56 12.79
N ALA A 410 -19.93 15.18 11.90
CA ALA A 410 -20.72 13.97 12.06
C ALA A 410 -19.83 12.75 12.25
N LYS A 411 -20.19 11.90 13.22
CA LYS A 411 -19.40 10.73 13.61
C LYS A 411 -19.29 9.72 12.47
N ASP A 412 -20.38 9.55 11.72
CA ASP A 412 -20.49 8.54 10.66
C ASP A 412 -20.07 9.05 9.28
N ARG A 413 -19.60 10.30 9.20
CA ARG A 413 -19.06 10.89 7.98
C ARG A 413 -17.74 10.21 7.61
N VAL A 414 -17.61 9.86 6.33
CA VAL A 414 -16.45 9.13 5.80
C VAL A 414 -15.61 10.02 4.89
N VAL A 415 -16.23 10.88 4.09
CA VAL A 415 -15.53 11.72 3.10
C VAL A 415 -15.91 13.21 3.21
N TRP A 416 -14.92 14.06 3.02
CA TRP A 416 -15.07 15.52 2.96
C TRP A 416 -14.64 15.96 1.58
N THR A 417 -15.58 16.50 0.82
CA THR A 417 -15.30 17.06 -0.51
C THR A 417 -15.73 18.50 -0.56
N TYR A 418 -14.82 19.35 -1.00
CA TYR A 418 -15.03 20.77 -1.18
C TYR A 418 -14.85 21.12 -2.64
N VAL A 419 -15.68 22.05 -3.11
CA VAL A 419 -15.64 22.58 -4.47
C VAL A 419 -15.45 24.08 -4.43
N VAL A 420 -14.82 24.62 -5.47
CA VAL A 420 -14.75 26.06 -5.73
C VAL A 420 -15.65 26.36 -6.91
N GLU A 421 -16.66 27.18 -6.68
CA GLU A 421 -17.60 27.62 -7.71
C GLU A 421 -17.28 29.05 -8.17
N LYS A 422 -17.17 29.24 -9.48
CA LYS A 422 -16.99 30.54 -10.12
C LYS A 422 -17.91 30.64 -11.32
N ASP A 423 -18.71 31.71 -11.39
CA ASP A 423 -19.65 31.97 -12.48
C ASP A 423 -20.60 30.78 -12.78
N GLY A 424 -21.05 30.09 -11.71
CA GLY A 424 -21.92 28.92 -11.81
C GLY A 424 -21.23 27.62 -12.25
N LYS A 425 -19.89 27.60 -12.35
CA LYS A 425 -19.11 26.43 -12.76
C LYS A 425 -18.15 26.00 -11.66
N ILE A 426 -18.01 24.69 -11.50
CA ILE A 426 -17.00 24.10 -10.61
C ILE A 426 -15.63 24.20 -11.28
N VAL A 427 -14.70 24.91 -10.65
CA VAL A 427 -13.34 25.13 -11.17
C VAL A 427 -12.25 24.40 -10.39
N ASP A 428 -12.54 24.03 -9.13
CA ASP A 428 -11.68 23.19 -8.31
C ASP A 428 -12.51 22.22 -7.48
N VAL A 429 -11.94 21.05 -7.19
CA VAL A 429 -12.45 20.08 -6.24
C VAL A 429 -11.29 19.50 -5.44
N ILE A 430 -11.47 19.30 -4.13
CA ILE A 430 -10.54 18.59 -3.26
C ILE A 430 -11.30 17.74 -2.25
N SER A 431 -10.87 16.50 -2.07
CA SER A 431 -11.45 15.60 -1.09
C SER A 431 -10.42 14.90 -0.20
N TYR A 432 -10.87 14.48 0.96
CA TYR A 432 -10.14 13.61 1.88
C TYR A 432 -11.11 12.72 2.65
N TYR A 433 -10.67 11.53 3.04
CA TYR A 433 -11.45 10.60 3.85
C TYR A 433 -10.87 10.43 5.25
N CYS A 434 -11.71 10.02 6.19
CA CYS A 434 -11.30 9.71 7.56
C CYS A 434 -10.89 8.25 7.68
N LEU A 435 -9.71 8.03 8.25
CA LEU A 435 -9.33 6.73 8.80
C LEU A 435 -8.80 6.96 10.21
N GLU A 436 -9.47 6.35 11.17
CA GLU A 436 -9.09 6.45 12.58
C GLU A 436 -8.10 5.34 12.93
N SER A 437 -7.17 5.66 13.83
CA SER A 437 -6.28 4.66 14.43
C SER A 437 -6.50 4.62 15.94
N THR A 438 -6.76 3.43 16.47
CA THR A 438 -6.78 3.18 17.92
C THR A 438 -5.35 3.24 18.45
N ILE A 439 -5.15 3.98 19.54
CA ILE A 439 -3.87 4.07 20.26
C ILE A 439 -3.78 2.90 21.23
N LEU A 440 -2.83 2.00 21.00
CA LEU A 440 -2.55 0.86 21.85
C LEU A 440 -1.79 1.34 23.10
N ASN A 441 -2.20 0.88 24.28
CA ASN A 441 -1.58 1.23 25.57
C ASN A 441 -1.54 2.74 25.90
N SER A 442 -2.62 3.48 25.60
CA SER A 442 -2.67 4.91 25.89
C SER A 442 -2.48 5.23 27.38
N THR A 443 -1.55 6.14 27.68
CA THR A 443 -1.29 6.68 29.02
C THR A 443 -1.72 8.13 29.19
N THR A 444 -2.19 8.78 28.13
CA THR A 444 -2.44 10.23 28.07
C THR A 444 -3.91 10.61 28.02
N GLY A 445 -4.82 9.62 28.09
CA GLY A 445 -6.27 9.79 27.92
C GLY A 445 -6.73 9.87 26.46
N ASN A 446 -5.82 10.08 25.51
CA ASN A 446 -6.12 10.01 24.08
C ASN A 446 -6.20 8.55 23.63
N THR A 447 -7.35 8.11 23.11
CA THR A 447 -7.54 6.72 22.67
C THR A 447 -7.54 6.54 21.16
N VAL A 448 -7.70 7.62 20.40
CA VAL A 448 -7.82 7.61 18.93
C VAL A 448 -7.02 8.75 18.30
N ILE A 449 -6.37 8.48 17.18
CA ILE A 449 -5.87 9.48 16.24
C ILE A 449 -6.84 9.53 15.06
N ARG A 450 -7.37 10.71 14.74
CA ARG A 450 -8.18 10.93 13.54
C ARG A 450 -7.27 11.42 12.43
N ALA A 451 -7.06 10.59 11.41
CA ALA A 451 -6.23 10.93 10.26
C ALA A 451 -7.10 11.21 9.04
N ALA A 452 -6.88 12.37 8.41
CA ALA A 452 -7.42 12.68 7.10
C ALA A 452 -6.46 12.13 6.05
N TYR A 453 -6.95 11.41 5.05
CA TYR A 453 -6.14 10.96 3.91
C TYR A 453 -6.57 11.73 2.68
N LEU A 454 -5.64 12.46 2.06
CA LEU A 454 -5.88 13.16 0.80
C LEU A 454 -6.38 12.15 -0.22
N PHE A 455 -7.55 12.42 -0.79
CA PHE A 455 -8.20 11.54 -1.74
C PHE A 455 -8.07 12.10 -3.15
N TYR A 456 -9.16 12.33 -3.86
CA TYR A 456 -9.14 12.91 -5.20
C TYR A 456 -9.24 14.43 -5.16
N TYR A 457 -8.62 15.07 -6.15
CA TYR A 457 -8.76 16.49 -6.41
C TYR A 457 -8.56 16.76 -7.89
N ALA A 458 -9.09 17.88 -8.36
CA ALA A 458 -8.93 18.34 -9.73
C ALA A 458 -9.10 19.86 -9.78
N THR A 459 -8.46 20.50 -10.76
CA THR A 459 -8.46 21.96 -10.91
C THR A 459 -8.35 22.34 -12.38
N GLU A 460 -9.07 23.39 -12.79
CA GLU A 460 -8.94 23.97 -14.14
C GLU A 460 -7.54 24.53 -14.41
N ALA A 461 -6.78 24.87 -13.37
CA ALA A 461 -5.37 25.29 -13.50
C ALA A 461 -4.48 24.23 -14.17
N ALA A 462 -4.88 22.95 -14.13
CA ALA A 462 -4.13 21.85 -14.71
C ALA A 462 -4.10 21.83 -16.25
N PHE A 463 -5.00 22.58 -16.88
CA PHE A 463 -5.13 22.69 -18.33
C PHE A 463 -4.47 23.96 -18.90
N GLN A 464 -3.80 24.73 -18.05
CA GLN A 464 -2.95 25.84 -18.48
C GLN A 464 -1.53 25.34 -18.76
N ASP A 465 -0.82 25.97 -19.69
CA ASP A 465 0.52 25.57 -20.12
C ASP A 465 1.64 25.94 -19.11
N ASP A 466 1.28 26.46 -17.93
CA ASP A 466 2.23 26.87 -16.89
C ASP A 466 2.09 26.00 -15.63
N VAL A 467 3.12 25.18 -15.36
CA VAL A 467 3.23 24.34 -14.16
C VAL A 467 3.22 25.17 -12.88
N LYS A 468 3.71 26.42 -12.93
CA LYS A 468 3.68 27.31 -11.76
C LYS A 468 2.25 27.66 -11.39
N VAL A 469 1.36 27.91 -12.35
CA VAL A 469 -0.06 28.18 -12.09
C VAL A 469 -0.71 26.99 -11.40
N LEU A 470 -0.47 25.78 -11.91
CA LEU A 470 -0.95 24.55 -11.26
C LEU A 470 -0.38 24.41 -9.84
N SER A 471 0.92 24.60 -9.66
CA SER A 471 1.56 24.49 -8.34
C SER A 471 0.95 25.47 -7.35
N ASP A 472 0.81 26.75 -7.72
CA ASP A 472 0.27 27.79 -6.83
C ASP A 472 -1.20 27.52 -6.48
N GLN A 473 -2.00 27.05 -7.45
CA GLN A 473 -3.40 26.68 -7.24
C GLN A 473 -3.52 25.48 -6.28
N LEU A 474 -2.79 24.39 -6.52
CA LEU A 474 -2.82 23.22 -5.64
C LEU A 474 -2.32 23.54 -4.23
N ASN A 475 -1.32 24.41 -4.10
CA ASN A 475 -0.86 24.86 -2.79
C ASN A 475 -1.95 25.61 -2.03
N THR A 476 -2.70 26.48 -2.70
CA THR A 476 -3.81 27.22 -2.10
C THR A 476 -4.93 26.27 -1.68
N LEU A 477 -5.32 25.35 -2.57
CA LEU A 477 -6.41 24.39 -2.34
C LEU A 477 -6.08 23.42 -1.18
N VAL A 478 -4.86 22.88 -1.15
CA VAL A 478 -4.43 21.98 -0.07
C VAL A 478 -4.31 22.73 1.26
N LYS A 479 -3.83 23.97 1.26
CA LYS A 479 -3.80 24.80 2.47
C LYS A 479 -5.19 24.97 3.07
N ASP A 480 -6.19 25.25 2.24
CA ASP A 480 -7.58 25.38 2.68
C ASP A 480 -8.15 24.04 3.17
N ALA A 481 -7.83 22.92 2.51
CA ALA A 481 -8.20 21.59 2.99
C ALA A 481 -7.58 21.25 4.36
N LEU A 482 -6.33 21.64 4.61
CA LEU A 482 -5.69 21.48 5.92
C LEU A 482 -6.40 22.29 7.02
N ILE A 483 -6.84 23.52 6.71
CA ILE A 483 -7.61 24.36 7.63
C ILE A 483 -8.95 23.68 7.95
N LEU A 484 -9.67 23.23 6.92
CA LEU A 484 -10.98 22.57 7.05
C LEU A 484 -10.89 21.25 7.82
N ALA A 485 -9.87 20.43 7.55
CA ALA A 485 -9.63 19.19 8.29
C ALA A 485 -9.33 19.48 9.77
N LYS A 486 -8.54 20.51 10.07
CA LYS A 486 -8.30 20.91 11.46
C LYS A 486 -9.60 21.36 12.16
N GLN A 487 -10.44 22.14 11.48
CA GLN A 487 -11.75 22.55 12.00
C GLN A 487 -12.70 21.36 12.21
N ALA A 488 -12.57 20.30 11.39
CA ALA A 488 -13.27 19.04 11.52
C ALA A 488 -12.64 18.08 12.55
N ASN A 489 -11.72 18.56 13.39
CA ASN A 489 -11.07 17.81 14.49
C ASN A 489 -10.19 16.63 14.02
N PHE A 490 -9.51 16.76 12.87
CA PHE A 490 -8.44 15.85 12.49
C PHE A 490 -7.12 16.21 13.17
N ASP A 491 -6.33 15.19 13.50
CA ASP A 491 -5.05 15.33 14.19
C ASP A 491 -3.86 15.39 13.22
N VAL A 492 -3.98 14.67 12.10
CA VAL A 492 -2.96 14.56 11.05
C VAL A 492 -3.63 14.49 9.68
N PHE A 493 -2.96 15.04 8.68
CA PHE A 493 -3.35 14.95 7.27
C PHE A 493 -2.28 14.18 6.49
N ASN A 494 -2.66 13.07 5.88
CA ASN A 494 -1.80 12.15 5.17
C ASN A 494 -1.95 12.35 3.67
N ALA A 495 -0.87 12.16 2.94
CA ALA A 495 -0.86 12.16 1.48
C ALA A 495 0.22 11.19 0.98
N LEU A 496 0.06 10.72 -0.25
CA LEU A 496 1.08 9.97 -0.98
C LEU A 496 1.78 10.88 -2.00
N THR A 497 2.84 10.41 -2.65
CA THR A 497 3.52 11.14 -3.74
C THR A 497 2.86 10.96 -5.12
N LEU A 498 1.68 10.36 -5.18
CA LEU A 498 0.86 10.19 -6.39
C LEU A 498 0.25 11.51 -6.91
N LEU A 499 -0.44 11.46 -8.06
CA LEU A 499 -1.04 12.62 -8.75
C LEU A 499 0.00 13.74 -8.99
N ASP A 500 -0.39 14.99 -8.77
CA ASP A 500 0.48 16.17 -8.79
C ASP A 500 0.90 16.58 -7.34
N ASN A 501 0.80 15.66 -6.37
CA ASN A 501 1.14 15.93 -4.95
C ASN A 501 2.54 16.51 -4.73
N PRO A 502 3.59 16.06 -5.47
CA PRO A 502 4.92 16.64 -5.37
C PRO A 502 4.98 18.19 -5.46
N LEU A 503 4.02 18.82 -6.13
CA LEU A 503 3.98 20.28 -6.30
C LEU A 503 3.66 21.07 -5.02
N PHE A 504 3.13 20.42 -3.97
CA PHE A 504 2.72 21.11 -2.74
C PHE A 504 3.22 20.46 -1.45
N LEU A 505 3.61 19.18 -1.43
CA LEU A 505 3.96 18.46 -0.20
C LEU A 505 4.95 19.23 0.70
N GLN A 506 6.11 19.59 0.14
CA GLN A 506 7.14 20.32 0.90
C GLN A 506 6.68 21.73 1.29
N LYS A 507 6.03 22.46 0.38
CA LYS A 507 5.52 23.82 0.59
C LYS A 507 4.45 23.88 1.70
N GLN A 508 3.62 22.85 1.82
CA GLN A 508 2.59 22.70 2.85
C GLN A 508 3.09 22.01 4.12
N LEU A 509 4.41 21.82 4.26
CA LEU A 509 5.08 21.24 5.44
C LEU A 509 4.69 19.78 5.71
N PHE A 510 4.34 19.01 4.68
CA PHE A 510 4.23 17.57 4.82
C PHE A 510 5.63 16.98 5.06
N GLY A 511 5.78 16.23 6.15
CA GLY A 511 6.98 15.49 6.48
C GLY A 511 6.94 14.11 5.85
N ALA A 512 8.08 13.64 5.35
CA ALA A 512 8.18 12.32 4.75
C ALA A 512 7.99 11.23 5.83
N GLY A 513 7.06 10.31 5.60
CA GLY A 513 6.90 9.09 6.38
C GLY A 513 7.98 8.06 6.05
N ASP A 514 8.03 7.01 6.86
CA ASP A 514 8.86 5.82 6.65
C ASP A 514 8.19 4.76 5.75
N GLY A 515 6.85 4.76 5.69
CA GLY A 515 6.07 3.87 4.84
C GLY A 515 6.09 4.22 3.33
N GLN A 516 6.03 3.18 2.51
CA GLN A 516 5.72 3.25 1.09
C GLN A 516 4.46 2.43 0.80
N LEU A 517 3.74 2.82 -0.25
CA LEU A 517 2.65 2.07 -0.82
C LEU A 517 3.04 1.64 -2.25
N HIS A 518 3.12 0.34 -2.46
CA HIS A 518 3.48 -0.24 -3.73
C HIS A 518 2.21 -0.60 -4.50
N TYR A 519 2.13 -0.16 -5.75
CA TYR A 519 1.00 -0.40 -6.66
C TYR A 519 1.31 -1.55 -7.59
N TYR A 520 0.33 -2.43 -7.77
CA TYR A 520 0.45 -3.63 -8.59
C TYR A 520 -0.74 -3.76 -9.54
N LEU A 521 -0.48 -4.35 -10.70
CA LEU A 521 -1.52 -4.85 -11.59
C LEU A 521 -1.42 -6.38 -11.67
N PHE A 522 -2.53 -7.04 -11.40
CA PHE A 522 -2.68 -8.48 -11.60
C PHE A 522 -3.11 -8.76 -13.04
N ASN A 523 -2.45 -9.71 -13.68
CA ASN A 523 -2.67 -10.13 -15.06
C ASN A 523 -2.57 -9.01 -16.10
N TYR A 524 -1.68 -8.04 -15.86
CA TYR A 524 -1.41 -6.96 -16.80
C TYR A 524 0.05 -6.52 -16.70
N SER A 525 0.75 -6.52 -17.82
CA SER A 525 2.11 -6.01 -17.94
C SER A 525 2.08 -4.57 -18.44
N VAL A 526 2.80 -3.69 -17.75
CA VAL A 526 3.01 -2.29 -18.11
C VAL A 526 4.41 -1.90 -17.64
N THR A 527 5.07 -0.99 -18.36
CA THR A 527 6.30 -0.40 -17.85
C THR A 527 6.03 0.36 -16.56
N PRO A 528 6.97 0.38 -15.59
CA PRO A 528 6.82 1.19 -14.38
C PRO A 528 6.48 2.65 -14.70
N VAL A 529 5.62 3.24 -13.89
CA VAL A 529 5.14 4.62 -14.05
C VAL A 529 5.72 5.53 -12.96
N PRO A 530 5.82 6.85 -13.20
CA PRO A 530 6.37 7.79 -12.22
C PRO A 530 5.63 7.77 -10.87
N ALA A 531 6.38 7.71 -9.77
CA ALA A 531 5.82 7.58 -8.42
C ALA A 531 5.90 8.86 -7.56
N GLY A 532 6.30 9.99 -8.15
CA GLY A 532 6.48 11.29 -7.50
C GLY A 532 7.71 11.40 -6.60
N VAL A 533 8.66 10.47 -6.75
CA VAL A 533 9.92 10.45 -6.00
C VAL A 533 11.13 10.18 -6.88
N ASP A 534 12.27 10.77 -6.53
CA ASP A 534 13.57 10.49 -7.12
C ASP A 534 14.16 9.15 -6.63
N ASP A 535 15.34 8.80 -7.11
CA ASP A 535 16.01 7.54 -6.78
C ASP A 535 16.48 7.49 -5.30
N LYS A 536 16.47 8.63 -4.61
CA LYS A 536 16.73 8.76 -3.17
C LYS A 536 15.43 8.80 -2.35
N ASN A 537 14.31 8.47 -2.98
CA ASN A 537 12.97 8.47 -2.39
C ASN A 537 12.57 9.85 -1.82
N GLN A 538 13.10 10.94 -2.40
CA GLN A 538 12.72 12.31 -2.11
C GLN A 538 11.66 12.79 -3.10
N VAL A 539 10.81 13.74 -2.69
CA VAL A 539 9.79 14.31 -3.56
C VAL A 539 10.43 14.88 -4.83
N ASP A 540 9.93 14.45 -6.00
CA ASP A 540 10.39 14.93 -7.31
C ASP A 540 9.17 15.30 -8.16
N ASP A 541 9.05 16.59 -8.48
CA ASP A 541 7.97 17.10 -9.29
C ASP A 541 8.08 16.67 -10.76
N LYS A 542 9.25 16.29 -11.27
CA LYS A 542 9.40 15.79 -12.64
C LYS A 542 8.87 14.37 -12.79
N LYS A 543 8.75 13.63 -11.69
CA LYS A 543 8.24 12.25 -11.65
C LYS A 543 6.78 12.17 -11.18
N ARG A 544 6.00 13.24 -11.33
CA ARG A 544 4.55 13.27 -11.03
C ARG A 544 3.70 12.58 -12.10
N ARG A 545 2.40 12.39 -11.85
CA ARG A 545 1.38 11.89 -12.79
C ARG A 545 1.48 10.43 -13.27
N GLY A 546 2.35 9.59 -12.71
CA GLY A 546 2.26 8.16 -13.04
C GLY A 546 1.05 7.48 -12.42
N VAL A 547 0.85 7.68 -11.12
CA VAL A 547 -0.27 7.07 -10.37
C VAL A 547 -1.37 8.09 -10.12
N GLY A 548 -2.56 7.80 -10.61
CA GLY A 548 -3.81 8.56 -10.43
C GLY A 548 -4.93 7.77 -9.76
N VAL A 549 -4.64 6.58 -9.21
CA VAL A 549 -5.57 5.81 -8.37
C VAL A 549 -5.21 6.00 -6.91
N VAL A 550 -6.15 6.50 -6.11
CA VAL A 550 -5.98 6.62 -4.65
C VAL A 550 -6.70 5.47 -3.97
N MET A 551 -5.92 4.59 -3.33
CA MET A 551 -6.43 3.38 -2.66
C MET A 551 -6.78 3.68 -1.20
N LEU A 552 -7.75 2.93 -0.65
CA LEU A 552 -8.34 3.13 0.67
C LEU A 552 -7.60 2.45 1.83
#